data_AF-A0AAX1D388-F1
#
_entry.id   AF-A0AAX1D388-F1
#
_cell.length_a   1.000
_cell.length_b   1.000
_cell.length_c   1.000
_cell.angle_alpha   90.00
_cell.angle_beta   90.00
_cell.angle_gamma   90.00
#
_symmetry.space_group_name_H-M   'P 1'
#
loop_
_entity.id
_entity.type
_entity.pdbx_description
1 polymer ?
#
loop_
_entity_poly.entity_id
_entity_poly.type
_entity_poly.pdbx_seq_one_letter_code
_entity_poly.pdbx_strand_id
1 'polypeptide(L)'
;MEHALNLALSDPDWGAACQLRSQLYGWFSTVFAREMEPGAMALCQGGGADHLLAVFKALGLGRQADAVAAVFKAWAGHPDAPLENAADFAALFLLEGRAAPIPYASHYLEEGGQLYGEPARLMRAFLESSQLRLD
;
A
#
# COMPACT_ATOMS: atom_id res chain seq x y z
N MET A 1 -28.19 -8.69 16.84
CA MET A 1 -27.13 -8.21 15.94
C MET A 1 -25.75 -8.67 16.41
N GLU A 2 -25.42 -8.53 17.70
CA GLU A 2 -24.17 -9.06 18.30
C GLU A 2 -23.98 -10.58 18.15
N HIS A 3 -25.04 -11.39 18.25
CA HIS A 3 -24.93 -12.85 18.16
C HIS A 3 -24.55 -13.36 16.75
N ALA A 4 -24.91 -12.60 15.70
CA ALA A 4 -24.55 -12.92 14.31
C ALA A 4 -23.13 -12.44 13.97
N LEU A 5 -22.73 -11.29 14.52
CA LEU A 5 -21.34 -10.81 14.47
C LEU A 5 -20.40 -11.79 15.18
N ASN A 6 -20.76 -12.29 16.36
CA ASN A 6 -19.95 -13.27 17.10
C ASN A 6 -19.82 -14.63 16.38
N LEU A 7 -20.86 -15.07 15.66
CA LEU A 7 -20.75 -16.26 14.81
C LEU A 7 -19.84 -16.03 13.60
N ALA A 8 -19.96 -14.89 12.91
CA ALA A 8 -19.08 -14.54 11.79
C ALA A 8 -17.63 -14.37 12.23
N LEU A 9 -17.39 -13.82 13.43
CA LEU A 9 -16.04 -13.68 14.01
C LEU A 9 -15.40 -15.02 14.40
N SER A 10 -16.21 -16.06 14.59
CA SER A 10 -15.78 -17.42 14.93
C SER A 10 -15.61 -18.32 13.70
N ASP A 11 -15.93 -17.82 12.51
CA ASP A 11 -15.74 -18.52 11.24
C ASP A 11 -14.24 -18.52 10.87
N PRO A 12 -13.59 -19.69 10.74
CA PRO A 12 -12.20 -19.78 10.31
C PRO A 12 -11.94 -19.05 8.98
N ASP A 13 -12.94 -19.02 8.09
CA ASP A 13 -12.84 -18.34 6.79
C ASP A 13 -12.85 -16.83 6.94
N TRP A 14 -13.56 -16.31 7.96
CA TRP A 14 -13.53 -14.88 8.28
C TRP A 14 -12.19 -14.44 8.84
N GLY A 15 -11.59 -15.23 9.74
CA GLY A 15 -10.26 -14.97 10.28
C GLY A 15 -9.20 -14.92 9.18
N ALA A 16 -9.22 -15.92 8.29
CA ALA A 16 -8.32 -15.97 7.13
C ALA A 16 -8.51 -14.77 6.18
N ALA A 17 -9.76 -14.40 5.90
CA ALA A 17 -10.06 -13.24 5.07
C ALA A 17 -9.58 -11.92 5.70
N CYS A 18 -9.75 -11.74 7.01
CA CYS A 18 -9.22 -10.59 7.75
C CYS A 18 -7.69 -10.52 7.65
N GLN A 19 -7.00 -11.64 7.83
CA GLN A 19 -5.55 -11.70 7.73
C GLN A 19 -5.05 -11.33 6.33
N LEU A 20 -5.66 -11.88 5.28
CA LEU A 20 -5.30 -11.55 3.90
C LEU A 20 -5.53 -10.07 3.59
N ARG A 21 -6.66 -9.49 4.02
CA ARG A 21 -6.93 -8.06 3.85
C ARG A 21 -5.90 -7.20 4.59
N SER A 22 -5.54 -7.57 5.81
CA SER A 22 -4.51 -6.87 6.59
C SER A 22 -3.16 -6.88 5.87
N GLN A 23 -2.75 -8.01 5.29
CA GLN A 23 -1.53 -8.11 4.50
C GLN A 23 -1.57 -7.23 3.25
N LEU A 24 -2.70 -7.22 2.53
CA LEU A 24 -2.90 -6.37 1.35
C LEU A 24 -2.82 -4.87 1.71
N TYR A 25 -3.52 -4.44 2.77
CA TYR A 25 -3.48 -3.05 3.22
C TYR A 25 -2.09 -2.64 3.73
N GLY A 26 -1.44 -3.53 4.49
CA GLY A 26 -0.07 -3.33 4.97
C GLY A 26 0.90 -3.14 3.80
N TRP A 27 0.81 -3.97 2.76
CA TRP A 27 1.66 -3.85 1.58
C TRP A 27 1.54 -2.49 0.90
N PHE A 28 0.33 -2.06 0.57
CA PHE A 28 0.13 -0.76 -0.09
C PHE A 28 0.55 0.40 0.82
N SER A 29 0.24 0.32 2.12
CA SER A 29 0.69 1.30 3.09
C SER A 29 2.21 1.47 3.07
N THR A 30 2.96 0.35 3.06
CA THR A 30 4.43 0.39 2.98
C THR A 30 4.93 1.00 1.67
N VAL A 31 4.40 0.56 0.52
CA VAL A 31 4.87 1.02 -0.81
C VAL A 31 4.62 2.51 -1.05
N PHE A 32 3.54 3.08 -0.52
CA PHE A 32 3.20 4.48 -0.69
C PHE A 32 3.74 5.40 0.41
N ALA A 33 4.11 4.88 1.58
CA ALA A 33 4.56 5.70 2.70
C ALA A 33 6.02 6.16 2.59
N ARG A 34 6.88 5.33 1.98
CA ARG A 34 8.32 5.60 1.85
C ARG A 34 8.94 4.78 0.70
N GLU A 35 10.13 5.18 0.29
CA GLU A 35 10.97 4.37 -0.58
C GLU A 35 11.25 2.98 0.02
N MET A 36 11.47 1.99 -0.85
CA MET A 36 11.66 0.62 -0.42
C MET A 36 13.05 0.42 0.16
N GLU A 37 13.09 0.09 1.46
CA GLU A 37 14.34 -0.21 2.16
C GLU A 37 15.10 -1.39 1.54
N PRO A 38 16.46 -1.41 1.60
CA PRO A 38 17.26 -2.47 1.00
C PRO A 38 16.87 -3.90 1.44
N GLY A 39 16.48 -4.08 2.70
CA GLY A 39 16.03 -5.38 3.20
C GLY A 39 14.70 -5.84 2.61
N ALA A 40 13.75 -4.92 2.43
CA ALA A 40 12.47 -5.20 1.78
C ALA A 40 12.66 -5.47 0.28
N MET A 41 13.57 -4.75 -0.36
CA MET A 41 13.96 -4.97 -1.75
C MET A 41 14.56 -6.36 -1.95
N ALA A 42 15.51 -6.77 -1.10
CA ALA A 42 16.10 -8.10 -1.14
C ALA A 42 15.07 -9.21 -0.91
N LEU A 43 14.11 -8.99 0.01
CA LEU A 43 13.00 -9.92 0.22
C LEU A 43 12.15 -10.09 -1.04
N CYS A 44 11.83 -9.00 -1.74
CA CYS A 44 11.07 -9.03 -2.99
C CYS A 44 11.83 -9.74 -4.11
N GLN A 45 13.14 -9.50 -4.24
CA GLN A 45 14.01 -10.22 -5.18
C GLN A 45 14.07 -11.72 -4.90
N GLY A 46 13.99 -12.11 -3.62
CA GLY A 46 13.96 -13.49 -3.16
C GLY A 46 12.59 -14.19 -3.27
N GLY A 47 11.59 -13.56 -3.90
CA GLY A 47 10.24 -14.12 -4.06
C GLY A 47 9.31 -13.89 -2.87
N GLY A 48 9.69 -13.05 -1.90
CA GLY A 48 8.86 -12.75 -0.72
C GLY A 48 7.52 -12.08 -1.03
N ALA A 49 7.34 -11.57 -2.25
CA ALA A 49 6.08 -10.99 -2.73
C ALA A 49 5.22 -11.96 -3.57
N ASP A 50 5.70 -13.18 -3.86
CA ASP A 50 5.06 -14.07 -4.85
C ASP A 50 3.62 -14.43 -4.48
N HIS A 51 3.36 -14.69 -3.20
CA HIS A 51 2.02 -15.00 -2.72
C HIS A 51 1.06 -13.82 -2.94
N LEU A 52 1.51 -12.61 -2.64
CA LEU A 52 0.72 -11.39 -2.83
C LEU A 52 0.43 -11.13 -4.32
N LEU A 53 1.44 -11.30 -5.18
CA LEU A 53 1.29 -11.15 -6.62
C LEU A 53 0.33 -12.21 -7.20
N ALA A 54 0.33 -13.43 -6.66
CA ALA A 54 -0.64 -14.46 -7.02
C ALA A 54 -2.07 -14.07 -6.62
N VAL A 55 -2.26 -13.45 -5.45
CA VAL A 55 -3.55 -12.90 -5.01
C VAL A 55 -4.02 -11.81 -5.99
N PHE A 56 -3.14 -10.88 -6.38
CA PHE A 56 -3.50 -9.86 -7.38
C PHE A 56 -3.91 -10.48 -8.73
N LYS A 57 -3.21 -11.52 -9.19
CA LYS A 57 -3.60 -12.27 -10.39
C LYS A 57 -4.99 -12.87 -10.27
N ALA A 58 -5.30 -13.51 -9.14
CA ALA A 58 -6.62 -14.09 -8.87
C ALA A 58 -7.74 -13.03 -8.83
N LEU A 59 -7.41 -11.79 -8.43
CA LEU A 59 -8.31 -10.63 -8.45
C LEU A 59 -8.43 -9.95 -9.82
N GLY A 60 -7.83 -10.50 -10.88
CA GLY A 60 -7.89 -9.95 -12.24
C GLY A 60 -6.86 -8.86 -12.55
N LEU A 61 -5.91 -8.61 -11.64
CA LEU A 61 -4.83 -7.63 -11.81
C LEU A 61 -3.55 -8.25 -12.39
N GLY A 62 -3.70 -9.26 -13.25
CA GLY A 62 -2.56 -10.08 -13.69
C GLY A 62 -1.47 -9.28 -14.41
N ARG A 63 -1.86 -8.33 -15.27
CA ARG A 63 -0.91 -7.47 -15.98
C ARG A 63 -0.08 -6.61 -15.02
N GLN A 64 -0.72 -6.04 -14.00
CA GLN A 64 -0.07 -5.22 -13.00
C GLN A 64 0.85 -6.05 -12.11
N ALA A 65 0.40 -7.24 -11.70
CA ALA A 65 1.21 -8.18 -10.93
C ALA A 65 2.47 -8.61 -11.71
N ASP A 66 2.35 -8.90 -13.01
CA ASP A 66 3.49 -9.25 -13.86
C ASP A 66 4.46 -8.06 -14.05
N ALA A 67 3.94 -6.84 -14.17
CA ALA A 67 4.78 -5.64 -14.24
C ALA A 67 5.60 -5.44 -12.96
N VAL A 68 4.98 -5.60 -11.78
CA VAL A 68 5.68 -5.52 -10.49
C VAL A 68 6.72 -6.64 -10.35
N ALA A 69 6.38 -7.87 -10.73
CA ALA A 69 7.33 -9.00 -10.73
C ALA A 69 8.54 -8.73 -11.62
N ALA A 70 8.33 -8.11 -12.77
CA ALA A 70 9.41 -7.74 -13.69
C ALA A 70 10.37 -6.70 -13.07
N VAL A 71 9.85 -5.71 -12.33
CA VAL A 71 10.67 -4.73 -11.60
C VAL A 71 11.54 -5.42 -10.56
N PHE A 72 10.97 -6.32 -9.74
CA PHE A 72 11.74 -7.05 -8.73
C PHE A 72 12.85 -7.88 -9.34
N LYS A 73 12.59 -8.53 -10.48
CA LYS A 73 13.60 -9.27 -11.23
C LYS A 73 14.68 -8.36 -11.80
N ALA A 74 14.31 -7.18 -12.30
CA ALA A 74 15.27 -6.22 -12.87
C ALA A 74 16.25 -5.69 -11.81
N TRP A 75 15.78 -5.44 -10.58
CA TRP A 75 16.63 -4.98 -9.48
C TRP A 75 17.78 -5.95 -9.16
N ALA A 76 17.62 -7.26 -9.37
CA ALA A 76 18.67 -8.23 -9.09
C ALA A 76 19.94 -8.04 -9.96
N GLY A 77 19.80 -7.38 -11.12
CA GLY A 77 20.90 -7.06 -12.02
C GLY A 77 21.40 -5.62 -11.91
N HIS A 78 20.82 -4.80 -11.03
CA HIS A 78 21.08 -3.36 -10.99
C HIS A 78 21.62 -2.94 -9.62
N PRO A 79 22.93 -2.69 -9.47
CA PRO A 79 23.53 -2.38 -8.17
C PRO A 79 22.98 -1.08 -7.56
N ASP A 80 22.55 -0.14 -8.40
CA ASP A 80 22.01 1.15 -7.97
C ASP A 80 20.47 1.12 -7.76
N ALA A 81 19.83 -0.05 -7.81
CA ALA A 81 18.37 -0.19 -7.65
C ALA A 81 17.78 0.52 -6.42
N PRO A 82 18.41 0.50 -5.22
CA PRO A 82 17.90 1.26 -4.08
C PRO A 82 17.92 2.78 -4.30
N LEU A 83 18.97 3.30 -4.95
CA LEU A 83 19.10 4.72 -5.24
C LEU A 83 18.07 5.16 -6.29
N GLU A 84 17.88 4.36 -7.35
CA GLU A 84 16.87 4.62 -8.36
C GLU A 84 15.46 4.57 -7.78
N ASN A 85 15.16 3.59 -6.93
CA ASN A 85 13.86 3.51 -6.26
C ASN A 85 13.59 4.73 -5.37
N ALA A 86 14.59 5.18 -4.61
CA ALA A 86 14.47 6.39 -3.80
C ALA A 86 14.28 7.65 -4.66
N ALA A 87 14.99 7.75 -5.79
CA ALA A 87 14.85 8.86 -6.73
C ALA A 87 13.45 8.88 -7.37
N ASP A 88 12.94 7.73 -7.81
CA ASP A 88 11.58 7.59 -8.35
C ASP A 88 10.52 7.94 -7.30
N PHE A 89 10.67 7.45 -6.07
CA PHE A 89 9.76 7.76 -4.97
C PHE A 89 9.72 9.27 -4.69
N ALA A 90 10.89 9.91 -4.59
CA ALA A 90 10.99 11.34 -4.39
C ALA A 90 10.34 12.11 -5.54
N ALA A 91 10.62 11.74 -6.79
CA ALA A 91 10.06 12.38 -7.97
C ALA A 91 8.53 12.24 -8.08
N LEU A 92 7.98 11.10 -7.64
CA LEU A 92 6.54 10.84 -7.68
C LEU A 92 5.79 11.50 -6.53
N PHE A 93 6.33 11.48 -5.31
CA PHE A 93 5.55 11.78 -4.11
C PHE A 93 6.07 12.95 -3.27
N LEU A 94 7.35 13.31 -3.37
CA LEU A 94 7.97 14.32 -2.50
C LEU A 94 8.22 15.66 -3.19
N LEU A 95 8.46 15.65 -4.50
CA LEU A 95 8.72 16.87 -5.27
C LEU A 95 7.42 17.62 -5.61
N GLU A 96 7.47 18.95 -5.53
CA GLU A 96 6.37 19.82 -5.93
C GLU A 96 6.32 19.96 -7.46
N GLY A 97 5.15 19.69 -8.06
CA GLY A 97 4.97 19.87 -9.50
C GLY A 97 3.57 19.46 -9.96
N ARG A 98 3.05 20.17 -10.97
CA ARG A 98 1.67 20.02 -11.50
C ARG A 98 1.36 18.64 -12.12
N ALA A 99 2.38 17.77 -12.25
CA ALA A 99 2.29 16.45 -12.86
C ALA A 99 2.61 15.29 -11.90
N ALA A 100 3.02 15.56 -10.66
CA ALA A 100 3.33 14.51 -9.68
C ALA A 100 2.02 13.98 -9.05
N PRO A 101 1.85 12.65 -8.90
CA PRO A 101 0.68 12.06 -8.27
C PRO A 101 0.72 12.31 -6.75
N ILE A 102 0.12 13.42 -6.31
CA ILE A 102 0.04 13.80 -4.90
C ILE A 102 -0.69 12.68 -4.11
N PRO A 103 -0.08 12.06 -3.07
CA PRO A 103 -0.68 10.90 -2.39
C PRO A 103 -1.69 11.28 -1.30
N TYR A 104 -2.48 12.34 -1.51
CA TYR A 104 -3.49 12.81 -0.55
C TYR A 104 -4.88 12.77 -1.16
N ALA A 105 -5.80 12.01 -0.56
CA ALA A 105 -7.17 11.86 -1.07
C ALA A 105 -7.93 13.20 -1.17
N SER A 106 -7.69 14.13 -0.24
CA SER A 106 -8.28 15.49 -0.27
C SER A 106 -7.97 16.24 -1.57
N HIS A 107 -6.79 16.02 -2.17
CA HIS A 107 -6.44 16.64 -3.44
C HIS A 107 -7.35 16.25 -4.60
N TYR A 108 -7.91 15.03 -4.59
CA TYR A 108 -8.74 14.51 -5.70
C TYR A 108 -10.23 14.53 -5.40
N LEU A 109 -10.62 14.45 -4.12
CA LEU A 109 -12.02 14.35 -3.72
C LEU A 109 -12.67 15.71 -3.49
N GLU A 110 -11.89 16.77 -3.33
CA GLU A 110 -12.40 18.13 -3.09
C GLU A 110 -12.19 19.04 -4.29
N GLU A 111 -13.12 19.98 -4.47
CA GLU A 111 -12.95 21.06 -5.44
C GLU A 111 -11.78 21.96 -5.02
N GLY A 112 -10.88 22.23 -5.97
CA GLY A 112 -9.75 23.13 -5.76
C GLY A 112 -8.42 22.47 -5.37
N GLY A 113 -8.36 21.14 -5.25
CA GLY A 113 -7.10 20.41 -5.13
C GLY A 113 -6.32 20.67 -3.83
N GLN A 114 -7.03 21.03 -2.76
CA GLN A 114 -6.42 21.36 -1.48
C GLN A 114 -5.95 20.11 -0.73
N LEU A 115 -4.91 20.28 0.09
CA LEU A 115 -4.42 19.24 0.99
C LEU A 115 -5.12 19.35 2.36
N TYR A 116 -5.21 18.20 3.04
CA TYR A 116 -5.70 18.11 4.42
C TYR A 116 -7.16 18.53 4.65
N GLY A 117 -7.99 18.46 3.61
CA GLY A 117 -9.44 18.69 3.70
C GLY A 117 -10.23 17.65 4.51
N GLU A 118 -11.53 17.60 4.27
CA GLU A 118 -12.53 16.75 4.89
C GLU A 118 -12.14 15.26 4.94
N PRO A 119 -11.62 14.61 3.87
CA PRO A 119 -11.15 13.23 3.96
C PRO A 119 -10.06 13.02 5.03
N ALA A 120 -9.15 13.98 5.18
CA ALA A 120 -8.10 13.91 6.21
C ALA A 120 -8.67 14.12 7.62
N ARG A 121 -9.67 15.01 7.76
CA ARG A 121 -10.37 15.24 9.03
C ARG A 121 -11.13 13.99 9.48
N LEU A 122 -11.87 13.35 8.58
CA LEU A 122 -12.60 12.11 8.86
C LEU A 122 -11.66 10.98 9.25
N MET A 123 -10.52 10.83 8.55
CA MET A 123 -9.53 9.82 8.90
C MET A 123 -8.92 10.04 10.29
N ARG A 124 -8.59 11.29 10.65
CA ARG A 124 -8.10 11.61 12.02
C ARG A 124 -9.13 11.22 13.09
N ALA A 125 -10.39 11.60 12.91
CA ALA A 125 -11.46 11.24 13.84
C ALA A 125 -11.63 9.71 13.95
N PHE A 126 -11.51 8.99 12.83
CA PHE A 126 -11.55 7.53 12.81
C PHE A 126 -10.39 6.92 13.61
N LEU A 127 -9.15 7.37 13.38
CA LEU A 127 -7.98 6.88 14.11
C LEU A 127 -8.11 7.12 15.62
N GLU A 128 -8.54 8.32 16.02
CA GLU A 128 -8.81 8.68 17.42
C GLU A 128 -9.88 7.76 18.04
N SER A 129 -11.02 7.59 17.36
CA SER A 129 -12.09 6.70 17.84
C SER A 129 -11.68 5.23 17.91
N SER A 130 -10.69 4.84 17.09
CA SER A 130 -10.12 3.48 17.05
C SER A 130 -8.93 3.30 17.99
N GLN A 131 -8.59 4.31 18.79
CA GLN A 131 -7.44 4.32 19.71
C GLN A 131 -6.09 4.09 19.02
N LEU A 132 -5.99 4.42 17.73
CA LEU A 132 -4.75 4.39 16.97
C LEU A 132 -4.08 5.76 17.06
N ARG A 133 -2.80 5.78 17.44
CA ARG A 133 -2.01 7.01 17.52
C ARG A 133 -1.17 7.16 16.26
N LEU A 134 -1.01 8.41 15.83
CA LEU A 134 0.03 8.82 14.88
C LEU A 134 1.13 9.44 15.75
N ASP A 135 2.10 8.62 16.13
CA ASP A 135 3.31 9.00 16.84
C ASP A 135 4.38 9.61 15.91
#